data_AF-A0A954A2H6-F1
#
_entry.id   AF-A0A954A2H6-F1
#
_cell.length_a   1.000
_cell.length_b   1.000
_cell.length_c   1.000
_cell.angle_alpha   90.00
_cell.angle_beta   90.00
_cell.angle_gamma   90.00
#
_symmetry.space_group_name_H-M   'P 1'
#
loop_
_entity.id
_entity.type
_entity.pdbx_description
1 polymer ?
#
loop_
_entity_poly.entity_id
_entity_poly.type
_entity_poly.pdbx_seq_one_letter_code
_entity_poly.pdbx_strand_id
1 'polypeptide(L)'
;MNGDGQIDILSGSYSRMDRSMAGLFQVLWGNGKGGFRAAKALEGTDGKPLIIAVDNPKDPDLPRICTRPTAVDLDGDGKLDIVSGNFEGTFVLFRGEGRGRFAPRSTRLVSKSGKPLKVDAHSDPFFIDWDGDGDLDLVSGSSGGSVYLFRNEGSKTKPSFADSITLFRPAKHPMSPDGITLGSAHITGPGHAVRVFVADVDEDGKLDLLLGDSVTIYAPAKGLTEAAVHERMKSWSKKQEALGKEMAQAQRSKDNPRIRSAQKAYSAHWKAREKICSSDMTGFVWLLRQK
;
A
#
# COMPACT_ATOMS: atom_id res chain seq x y z
N MET A 1 -14.56 16.83 6.55
CA MET A 1 -15.27 15.57 6.91
C MET A 1 -16.52 15.80 7.74
N ASN A 2 -16.54 16.74 8.69
CA ASN A 2 -17.72 17.04 9.52
C ASN A 2 -18.67 18.10 8.89
N GLY A 3 -18.35 18.64 7.72
CA GLY A 3 -19.17 19.63 7.02
C GLY A 3 -19.09 21.05 7.60
N ASP A 4 -18.09 21.37 8.42
CA ASP A 4 -17.90 22.71 9.00
C ASP A 4 -17.12 23.68 8.10
N GLY A 5 -16.82 23.27 6.86
CA GLY A 5 -16.05 24.04 5.88
C GLY A 5 -14.54 24.06 6.13
N GLN A 6 -14.04 23.36 7.15
CA GLN A 6 -12.62 23.30 7.47
C GLN A 6 -11.99 22.01 6.93
N ILE A 7 -10.70 22.09 6.65
CA ILE A 7 -9.90 20.93 6.27
C ILE A 7 -9.65 20.08 7.52
N ASP A 8 -9.89 18.78 7.38
CA ASP A 8 -9.63 17.75 8.39
C ASP A 8 -8.55 16.80 7.91
N ILE A 9 -7.85 16.13 8.82
CA ILE A 9 -6.94 15.03 8.49
C ILE A 9 -7.60 13.72 8.90
N LEU A 10 -7.80 12.82 7.93
CA LEU A 10 -8.13 11.42 8.16
C LEU A 10 -6.84 10.61 8.12
N SER A 11 -6.60 9.82 9.15
CA SER A 11 -5.43 8.95 9.26
C SER A 11 -5.87 7.50 9.47
N GLY A 12 -5.32 6.61 8.66
CA GLY A 12 -5.41 5.18 8.88
C GLY A 12 -4.25 4.72 9.75
N SER A 13 -4.55 4.01 10.83
CA SER A 13 -3.54 3.35 11.64
C SER A 13 -3.71 1.83 11.60
N TYR A 14 -2.59 1.14 11.78
CA TYR A 14 -2.58 -0.26 12.15
C TYR A 14 -2.32 -0.35 13.65
N SER A 15 -3.15 -1.11 14.37
CA SER A 15 -2.89 -1.42 15.77
C SER A 15 -3.12 -2.90 16.04
N ARG A 16 -2.27 -3.48 16.90
CA ARG A 16 -2.48 -4.82 17.44
C ARG A 16 -3.42 -4.69 18.63
N MET A 17 -4.71 -4.93 18.41
CA MET A 17 -5.69 -5.06 19.48
C MET A 17 -5.74 -6.55 19.85
N ASP A 18 -5.52 -6.89 21.13
CA ASP A 18 -5.85 -8.17 21.79
C ASP A 18 -5.66 -9.53 21.06
N ARG A 19 -4.80 -9.60 20.03
CA ARG A 19 -4.36 -10.72 19.15
C ARG A 19 -4.76 -10.60 17.68
N SER A 20 -5.53 -9.59 17.30
CA SER A 20 -5.90 -9.29 15.90
C SER A 20 -5.36 -7.92 15.46
N MET A 21 -4.98 -7.79 14.19
CA MET A 21 -4.66 -6.47 13.64
C MET A 21 -5.95 -5.77 13.24
N ALA A 22 -6.21 -4.59 13.81
CA ALA A 22 -7.37 -3.76 13.51
C ALA A 22 -6.91 -2.54 12.69
N GLY A 23 -7.57 -2.30 11.56
CA GLY A 23 -7.44 -1.05 10.83
C GLY A 23 -8.28 0.04 11.51
N LEU A 24 -7.66 0.82 12.39
CA LEU A 24 -8.31 1.88 13.15
C LEU A 24 -8.15 3.22 12.42
N PHE A 25 -9.23 4.00 12.37
CA PHE A 25 -9.21 5.35 11.81
C PHE A 25 -9.10 6.41 12.91
N GLN A 26 -8.29 7.41 12.65
CA GLN A 26 -8.15 8.59 13.49
C GLN A 26 -8.47 9.84 12.67
N VAL A 27 -8.98 10.86 13.34
CA VAL A 27 -9.27 12.15 12.75
C VAL A 27 -8.67 13.27 13.57
N LEU A 28 -8.06 14.23 12.89
CA LEU A 28 -7.68 15.51 13.45
C LEU A 28 -8.56 16.58 12.81
N TRP A 29 -9.52 17.08 13.58
CA TRP A 29 -10.46 18.10 13.12
C TRP A 29 -9.78 19.44 12.94
N GLY A 30 -10.13 20.15 11.86
CA GLY A 30 -9.74 21.54 11.67
C GLY A 30 -10.12 22.42 12.87
N ASN A 31 -9.31 23.44 13.14
CA ASN A 31 -9.57 24.40 14.21
C ASN A 31 -9.91 25.83 13.72
N GLY A 32 -9.99 26.02 12.40
CA GLY A 32 -10.37 27.27 11.73
C GLY A 32 -9.24 28.31 11.69
N LYS A 33 -8.06 27.97 12.23
CA LYS A 33 -6.88 28.86 12.33
C LYS A 33 -5.67 28.28 11.61
N GLY A 34 -5.90 27.41 10.63
CA GLY A 34 -4.84 26.70 9.89
C GLY A 34 -4.17 25.57 10.66
N GLY A 35 -4.71 25.17 11.83
CA GLY A 35 -4.21 24.03 12.60
C GLY A 35 -5.30 22.98 12.85
N PHE A 36 -4.93 21.97 13.63
CA PHE A 36 -5.79 20.83 13.94
C PHE A 36 -5.94 20.63 15.44
N ARG A 37 -7.07 20.06 15.84
CA ARG A 37 -7.30 19.55 17.20
C ARG A 37 -6.54 18.24 17.40
N ALA A 38 -6.39 17.83 18.65
CA ALA A 38 -5.78 16.55 18.99
C ALA A 38 -6.50 15.40 18.27
N ALA A 39 -5.71 14.43 17.79
CA ALA A 39 -6.21 13.25 17.11
C ALA A 39 -7.16 12.47 18.02
N LYS A 40 -8.27 12.00 17.46
CA LYS A 40 -9.22 11.11 18.12
C LYS A 40 -9.50 9.91 17.24
N ALA A 41 -9.85 8.78 17.85
CA ALA A 41 -10.45 7.68 17.10
C ALA A 41 -11.71 8.19 16.40
N LEU A 42 -11.87 7.85 15.13
CA LEU A 42 -13.09 8.13 14.41
C LEU A 42 -14.12 7.07 14.81
N GLU A 43 -15.29 7.51 15.24
CA GLU A 43 -16.34 6.64 15.76
C GLU A 43 -17.47 6.44 14.75
N GLY A 44 -18.06 5.24 14.76
CA GLY A 44 -19.30 4.97 14.05
C GLY A 44 -20.51 5.55 14.78
N THR A 45 -21.68 5.45 14.16
CA THR A 45 -22.95 5.89 14.75
C THR A 45 -23.36 5.09 16.01
N ASP A 46 -22.67 3.99 16.30
CA ASP A 46 -22.81 3.24 17.55
C ASP A 46 -21.90 3.75 18.69
N GLY A 47 -21.14 4.84 18.45
CA GLY A 47 -20.22 5.43 19.43
C GLY A 47 -18.95 4.61 19.66
N LYS A 48 -18.66 3.62 18.81
CA LYS A 48 -17.44 2.80 18.90
C LYS A 48 -16.45 3.19 17.81
N PRO A 49 -15.14 3.00 18.04
CA PRO A 49 -14.14 3.25 17.00
C PRO A 49 -14.44 2.45 15.73
N LEU A 50 -14.36 3.11 14.57
CA LEU A 50 -14.40 2.43 13.28
C LEU A 50 -13.19 1.54 13.14
N ILE A 51 -13.45 0.26 12.88
CA ILE A 51 -12.45 -0.77 12.71
C ILE A 51 -12.82 -1.59 11.48
N ILE A 52 -11.85 -1.84 10.60
CA ILE A 52 -12.01 -2.90 9.59
C ILE A 52 -12.06 -4.23 10.33
N ALA A 53 -13.25 -4.81 10.41
CA ALA A 53 -13.46 -6.07 11.10
C ALA A 53 -12.73 -7.21 10.40
N VAL A 54 -12.24 -8.14 11.22
CA VAL A 54 -11.68 -9.40 10.77
C VAL A 54 -12.76 -10.46 10.94
N ASP A 55 -13.27 -11.01 9.84
CA ASP A 55 -14.38 -11.98 9.88
C ASP A 55 -14.03 -13.29 10.61
N ASN A 56 -12.75 -13.70 10.57
CA ASN A 56 -12.24 -14.85 11.31
C ASN A 56 -10.94 -14.48 12.02
N PRO A 57 -10.93 -14.15 13.33
CA PRO A 57 -9.73 -13.76 14.08
C PRO A 57 -8.71 -14.89 14.31
N LYS A 58 -8.99 -16.12 13.85
CA LYS A 58 -8.09 -17.29 13.93
C LYS A 58 -7.45 -17.68 12.60
N ASP A 59 -7.80 -17.00 11.51
CA ASP A 59 -7.16 -17.21 10.22
C ASP A 59 -5.63 -16.92 10.34
N PRO A 60 -4.76 -17.87 9.96
CA PRO A 60 -3.31 -17.69 10.03
C PRO A 60 -2.79 -16.65 9.01
N ASP A 61 -3.58 -16.29 8.00
CA ASP A 61 -3.30 -15.25 7.00
C ASP A 61 -3.83 -13.86 7.40
N LEU A 62 -4.22 -13.70 8.67
CA LEU A 62 -4.56 -12.41 9.30
C LEU A 62 -3.42 -11.44 9.65
N PRO A 63 -2.12 -11.64 9.35
CA PRO A 63 -1.18 -10.60 9.65
C PRO A 63 -1.30 -9.55 8.54
N ARG A 64 -1.87 -8.41 8.91
CA ARG A 64 -1.56 -7.03 8.44
C ARG A 64 -2.73 -6.31 7.81
N ILE A 65 -3.74 -5.86 8.56
CA ILE A 65 -4.55 -4.75 8.04
C ILE A 65 -3.67 -3.49 8.01
N CYS A 66 -3.33 -3.02 6.81
CA CYS A 66 -2.84 -1.67 6.57
C CYS A 66 -4.02 -0.84 6.05
N THR A 67 -4.35 0.26 6.72
CA THR A 67 -5.40 1.16 6.26
C THR A 67 -4.81 2.26 5.38
N ARG A 68 -5.40 2.45 4.21
CA ARG A 68 -5.16 3.59 3.32
C ARG A 68 -6.50 4.26 3.04
N PRO A 69 -7.00 5.05 4.01
CA PRO A 69 -8.30 5.67 3.87
C PRO A 69 -8.26 6.85 2.90
N THR A 70 -9.33 6.99 2.15
CA THR A 70 -9.70 8.21 1.44
C THR A 70 -11.13 8.57 1.80
N ALA A 71 -11.41 9.87 1.92
CA ALA A 71 -12.75 10.38 2.15
C ALA A 71 -13.31 10.90 0.82
N VAL A 72 -14.45 10.36 0.38
CA VAL A 72 -15.01 10.61 -0.96
C VAL A 72 -16.53 10.54 -0.92
N ASP A 73 -17.22 11.41 -1.66
CA ASP A 73 -18.68 11.31 -1.86
C ASP A 73 -18.95 10.31 -2.99
N LEU A 74 -18.89 9.01 -2.64
CA LEU A 74 -18.86 7.93 -3.63
C LEU A 74 -20.21 7.74 -4.33
N ASP A 75 -21.33 7.99 -3.64
CA ASP A 75 -22.68 7.88 -4.20
C ASP A 75 -23.38 9.23 -4.42
N GLY A 76 -22.60 10.32 -4.46
CA GLY A 76 -23.06 11.64 -4.86
C GLY A 76 -24.18 12.22 -3.98
N ASP A 77 -24.30 11.76 -2.73
CA ASP A 77 -25.35 12.16 -1.80
C ASP A 77 -24.96 13.40 -0.97
N GLY A 78 -23.77 13.95 -1.23
CA GLY A 78 -23.20 15.10 -0.55
C GLY A 78 -22.58 14.78 0.81
N LYS A 79 -22.48 13.50 1.19
CA LYS A 79 -21.86 13.04 2.43
C LYS A 79 -20.63 12.23 2.08
N LEU A 80 -19.50 12.61 2.68
CA LEU A 80 -18.27 11.86 2.48
C LEU A 80 -18.41 10.47 3.11
N ASP A 81 -18.15 9.46 2.30
CA ASP A 81 -17.85 8.08 2.68
C ASP A 81 -16.36 7.93 3.02
N ILE A 82 -16.00 6.84 3.70
CA ILE A 82 -14.60 6.41 3.82
C ILE A 82 -14.40 5.13 3.04
N VAL A 83 -13.53 5.18 2.03
CA VAL A 83 -13.01 4.00 1.36
C VAL A 83 -11.60 3.75 1.85
N SER A 84 -11.31 2.53 2.30
CA SER A 84 -9.94 2.15 2.69
C SER A 84 -9.46 0.98 1.86
N GLY A 85 -8.27 1.14 1.28
CA GLY A 85 -7.48 0.00 0.84
C GLY A 85 -7.01 -0.84 2.03
N ASN A 86 -6.66 -2.09 1.76
CA ASN A 86 -6.12 -3.03 2.72
C ASN A 86 -5.00 -3.90 2.12
N PHE A 87 -4.30 -4.63 2.99
CA PHE A 87 -3.15 -5.44 2.62
C PHE A 87 -3.48 -6.60 1.67
N GLU A 88 -4.69 -7.15 1.72
CA GLU A 88 -5.16 -8.17 0.79
C GLU A 88 -5.35 -7.65 -0.65
N GLY A 89 -5.18 -6.33 -0.84
CA GLY A 89 -5.41 -5.65 -2.11
C GLY A 89 -6.89 -5.35 -2.36
N THR A 90 -7.76 -5.49 -1.35
CA THR A 90 -9.20 -5.24 -1.52
C THR A 90 -9.59 -3.92 -0.87
N PHE A 91 -10.84 -3.48 -1.07
CA PHE A 91 -11.31 -2.18 -0.62
C PHE A 91 -12.54 -2.34 0.24
N VAL A 92 -12.58 -1.58 1.34
CA VAL A 92 -13.74 -1.54 2.25
C VAL A 92 -14.32 -0.13 2.30
N LEU A 93 -15.63 -0.06 2.49
CA LEU A 93 -16.43 1.16 2.51
C LEU A 93 -17.11 1.30 3.87
N PHE A 94 -16.91 2.42 4.54
CA PHE A 94 -17.78 2.90 5.61
C PHE A 94 -18.66 4.00 5.04
N ARG A 95 -19.96 3.73 4.95
CA ARG A 95 -20.93 4.71 4.44
C ARG A 95 -21.03 5.91 5.37
N GLY A 96 -20.95 7.11 4.81
CA GLY A 96 -21.16 8.38 5.46
C GLY A 96 -22.64 8.65 5.68
N GLU A 97 -22.97 9.12 6.88
CA GLU A 97 -24.30 9.64 7.21
C GLU A 97 -24.27 11.16 7.37
N GLY A 98 -23.18 11.78 6.93
CA GLY A 98 -22.95 13.21 6.95
C GLY A 98 -22.53 13.72 8.33
N ARG A 99 -21.97 14.93 8.35
CA ARG A 99 -21.47 15.59 9.57
C ARG A 99 -20.50 14.72 10.38
N GLY A 100 -19.60 14.00 9.69
CA GLY A 100 -18.57 13.18 10.32
C GLY A 100 -19.09 11.90 10.99
N ARG A 101 -20.33 11.48 10.68
CA ARG A 101 -20.91 10.20 11.14
C ARG A 101 -20.80 9.16 10.05
N PHE A 102 -20.51 7.92 10.45
CA PHE A 102 -20.31 6.79 9.54
C PHE A 102 -21.00 5.54 10.06
N ALA A 103 -21.45 4.69 9.15
CA ALA A 103 -21.96 3.37 9.49
C ALA A 103 -20.90 2.57 10.28
N PRO A 104 -21.27 1.85 11.35
CA PRO A 104 -20.31 1.21 12.26
C PRO A 104 -19.63 -0.02 11.66
N ARG A 105 -20.17 -0.56 10.57
CA ARG A 105 -19.61 -1.73 9.87
C ARG A 105 -19.26 -1.35 8.44
N SER A 106 -18.06 -1.77 8.03
CA SER A 106 -17.67 -1.66 6.63
C SER A 106 -18.33 -2.71 5.77
N THR A 107 -18.60 -2.37 4.51
CA THR A 107 -18.87 -3.33 3.44
C THR A 107 -17.65 -3.42 2.52
N ARG A 108 -17.62 -4.43 1.65
CA ARG A 108 -16.55 -4.61 0.66
C ARG A 108 -17.01 -4.04 -0.68
N LEU A 109 -16.14 -3.28 -1.35
CA LEU A 109 -16.43 -2.88 -2.72
C LEU A 109 -16.31 -4.10 -3.64
N VAL A 110 -17.30 -4.25 -4.52
CA VAL A 110 -17.42 -5.35 -5.46
C VAL A 110 -17.63 -4.80 -6.87
N SER A 111 -17.18 -5.57 -7.86
CA SER A 111 -17.51 -5.35 -9.26
C SER A 111 -18.99 -5.64 -9.51
N LYS A 112 -19.47 -5.26 -10.70
CA LYS A 112 -20.80 -5.61 -11.21
C LYS A 112 -21.08 -7.11 -11.23
N SER A 113 -20.04 -7.94 -11.26
CA SER A 113 -20.16 -9.42 -11.18
C SER A 113 -20.29 -9.95 -9.74
N GLY A 114 -20.29 -9.06 -8.73
CA GLY A 114 -20.33 -9.41 -7.31
C GLY A 114 -18.98 -9.86 -6.75
N LYS A 115 -17.92 -9.87 -7.56
CA LYS A 115 -16.57 -10.20 -7.08
C LYS A 115 -15.92 -8.99 -6.43
N PRO A 116 -15.20 -9.16 -5.32
CA PRO A 116 -14.40 -8.10 -4.72
C PRO A 116 -13.50 -7.37 -5.72
N LEU A 117 -13.51 -6.03 -5.66
CA LEU A 117 -12.47 -5.25 -6.31
C LEU A 117 -11.14 -5.60 -5.64
N LYS A 118 -10.14 -5.93 -6.46
CA LYS A 118 -8.87 -6.47 -5.96
C LYS A 118 -7.69 -6.11 -6.84
N VAL A 119 -6.63 -5.64 -6.20
CA VAL A 119 -5.28 -5.53 -6.74
C VAL A 119 -4.40 -6.68 -6.23
N ASP A 120 -3.19 -6.79 -6.73
CA ASP A 120 -2.22 -7.81 -6.31
C ASP A 120 -1.87 -7.77 -4.81
N ALA A 121 -1.65 -6.59 -4.21
CA ALA A 121 -1.42 -6.45 -2.77
C ALA A 121 -1.50 -4.98 -2.28
N HIS A 122 -1.89 -4.77 -1.02
CA HIS A 122 -1.91 -3.44 -0.35
C HIS A 122 -2.48 -2.32 -1.23
N SER A 123 -3.79 -2.38 -1.48
CA SER A 123 -4.48 -1.37 -2.27
C SER A 123 -4.33 0.04 -1.69
N ASP A 124 -4.26 1.02 -2.58
CA ASP A 124 -4.14 2.44 -2.26
C ASP A 124 -5.11 3.23 -3.15
N PRO A 125 -6.34 3.50 -2.68
CA PRO A 125 -7.40 4.04 -3.51
C PRO A 125 -7.23 5.53 -3.81
N PHE A 126 -7.49 5.91 -5.05
CA PHE A 126 -7.61 7.27 -5.55
C PHE A 126 -8.86 7.35 -6.43
N PHE A 127 -9.76 8.30 -6.16
CA PHE A 127 -11.01 8.45 -6.91
C PHE A 127 -10.96 9.68 -7.80
N ILE A 128 -11.33 9.51 -9.06
CA ILE A 128 -11.38 10.56 -10.07
C ILE A 128 -12.33 10.15 -11.19
N ASP A 129 -12.96 11.12 -11.83
CA ASP A 129 -13.68 10.91 -13.09
C ASP A 129 -12.66 10.67 -14.21
N TRP A 130 -12.39 9.40 -14.50
CA TRP A 130 -11.29 8.99 -15.39
C TRP A 130 -11.66 9.15 -16.86
N ASP A 131 -12.91 8.93 -17.23
CA ASP A 131 -13.38 9.01 -18.62
C ASP A 131 -14.27 10.23 -18.93
N GLY A 132 -14.48 11.11 -17.95
CA GLY A 132 -15.13 12.40 -18.11
C GLY A 132 -16.65 12.32 -18.18
N ASP A 133 -17.25 11.25 -17.64
CA ASP A 133 -18.68 11.01 -17.68
C ASP A 133 -19.46 11.60 -16.48
N GLY A 134 -18.72 12.19 -15.52
CA GLY A 134 -19.26 12.86 -14.35
C GLY A 134 -19.47 11.95 -13.15
N ASP A 135 -19.05 10.69 -13.22
CA ASP A 135 -18.99 9.78 -12.08
C ASP A 135 -17.55 9.45 -11.66
N LEU A 136 -17.37 8.83 -10.48
CA LEU A 136 -16.05 8.59 -9.91
C LEU A 136 -15.59 7.16 -10.17
N ASP A 137 -14.49 7.03 -10.89
CA ASP A 137 -13.74 5.80 -11.05
C ASP A 137 -12.75 5.60 -9.89
N LEU A 138 -12.29 4.36 -9.73
CA LEU A 138 -11.26 4.01 -8.76
C LEU A 138 -9.95 3.67 -9.47
N VAL A 139 -8.92 4.48 -9.23
CA VAL A 139 -7.53 4.18 -9.55
C VAL A 139 -6.83 3.70 -8.29
N SER A 140 -6.03 2.64 -8.36
CA SER A 140 -5.31 2.12 -7.20
C SER A 140 -3.87 1.79 -7.50
N GLY A 141 -2.97 2.33 -6.68
CA GLY A 141 -1.63 1.80 -6.53
C GLY A 141 -1.62 0.49 -5.73
N SER A 142 -0.45 -0.14 -5.66
CA SER A 142 -0.26 -1.42 -4.98
C SER A 142 1.16 -1.59 -4.42
N SER A 143 1.32 -2.39 -3.37
CA SER A 143 2.64 -2.82 -2.90
C SER A 143 3.42 -3.67 -3.90
N GLY A 144 2.75 -4.39 -4.80
CA GLY A 144 3.36 -5.09 -5.91
C GLY A 144 3.83 -4.18 -7.05
N GLY A 145 3.52 -2.88 -6.99
CA GLY A 145 4.04 -1.85 -7.89
C GLY A 145 3.24 -1.63 -9.17
N SER A 146 2.12 -2.35 -9.34
CA SER A 146 1.19 -2.10 -10.44
C SER A 146 0.21 -0.96 -10.12
N VAL A 147 -0.38 -0.37 -11.15
CA VAL A 147 -1.53 0.55 -11.05
C VAL A 147 -2.73 -0.06 -11.75
N TYR A 148 -3.87 -0.03 -11.08
CA TYR A 148 -5.13 -0.60 -11.55
C TYR A 148 -6.19 0.48 -11.67
N LEU A 149 -7.03 0.39 -12.70
CA LEU A 149 -8.24 1.17 -12.89
C LEU A 149 -9.45 0.24 -12.76
N PHE A 150 -10.44 0.67 -11.99
CA PHE A 150 -11.77 0.08 -11.95
C PHE A 150 -12.72 1.16 -12.41
N ARG A 151 -13.22 1.02 -13.66
CA ARG A 151 -14.19 1.99 -14.16
C ARG A 151 -15.52 1.84 -13.44
N ASN A 152 -16.16 2.93 -13.11
CA ASN A 152 -17.55 2.93 -12.70
C ASN A 152 -18.41 2.98 -13.98
N GLU A 153 -19.08 1.88 -14.31
CA GLU A 153 -19.98 1.80 -15.46
C GLU A 153 -21.44 2.05 -15.05
N GLY A 154 -21.65 2.57 -13.84
CA GLY A 154 -22.95 2.83 -13.25
C GLY A 154 -23.36 4.28 -13.46
N SER A 155 -23.47 5.00 -12.35
CA SER A 155 -23.64 6.44 -12.36
C SER A 155 -23.09 7.04 -11.08
N LYS A 156 -22.99 8.37 -11.04
CA LYS A 156 -22.59 9.12 -9.84
C LYS A 156 -23.35 8.74 -8.57
N THR A 157 -24.64 8.40 -8.69
CA THR A 157 -25.48 8.07 -7.51
C THR A 157 -25.63 6.58 -7.25
N LYS A 158 -25.18 5.73 -8.19
CA LYS A 158 -25.24 4.27 -8.07
C LYS A 158 -24.00 3.66 -8.73
N PRO A 159 -22.83 3.73 -8.07
CA PRO A 159 -21.61 3.20 -8.63
C PRO A 159 -21.72 1.69 -8.93
N SER A 160 -21.22 1.27 -10.09
CA SER A 160 -21.15 -0.12 -10.52
C SER A 160 -19.80 -0.38 -11.19
N PHE A 161 -18.83 -0.83 -10.41
CA PHE A 161 -17.46 -0.98 -10.89
C PHE A 161 -17.27 -2.17 -11.82
N ALA A 162 -16.51 -1.99 -12.90
CA ALA A 162 -16.02 -3.05 -13.77
C ALA A 162 -14.89 -3.87 -13.10
N ASP A 163 -14.45 -4.93 -13.77
CA ASP A 163 -13.23 -5.64 -13.39
C ASP A 163 -11.98 -4.76 -13.66
N SER A 164 -10.88 -5.05 -12.97
CA SER A 164 -9.67 -4.23 -13.03
C SER A 164 -9.02 -4.21 -14.41
N ILE A 165 -8.59 -3.03 -14.85
CA ILE A 165 -7.65 -2.83 -15.96
C ILE A 165 -6.29 -2.48 -15.36
N THR A 166 -5.23 -3.19 -15.76
CA THR A 166 -3.85 -2.82 -15.35
C THR A 166 -3.33 -1.69 -16.24
N LEU A 167 -3.26 -0.47 -15.70
CA LEU A 167 -2.71 0.70 -16.39
C LEU A 167 -1.19 0.68 -16.46
N PHE A 168 -0.55 0.21 -15.39
CA PHE A 168 0.91 0.15 -15.26
C PHE A 168 1.33 -1.14 -14.59
N ARG A 169 2.45 -1.70 -15.06
CA ARG A 169 3.13 -2.83 -14.43
C ARG A 169 4.51 -2.38 -13.94
N PRO A 170 4.97 -2.90 -12.79
CA PRO A 170 6.22 -2.49 -12.19
C PRO A 170 7.39 -2.66 -13.17
N ALA A 171 8.29 -1.68 -13.14
CA ALA A 171 9.51 -1.71 -13.93
C ALA A 171 10.36 -2.92 -13.52
N LYS A 172 10.91 -3.61 -14.52
CA LYS A 172 11.92 -4.64 -14.29
C LYS A 172 13.28 -3.96 -14.22
N HIS A 173 13.73 -3.68 -13.00
CA HIS A 173 15.08 -3.17 -12.80
C HIS A 173 16.10 -4.23 -13.21
N PRO A 174 17.16 -3.86 -13.96
CA PRO A 174 18.32 -4.73 -14.15
C PRO A 174 18.88 -5.10 -12.79
N MET A 175 18.62 -6.34 -12.39
CA MET A 175 19.24 -6.92 -11.22
C MET A 175 20.49 -7.65 -11.67
N SER A 176 21.53 -7.59 -10.86
CA SER A 176 22.63 -8.51 -11.02
C SER A 176 22.20 -9.96 -10.76
N PRO A 177 22.98 -10.97 -11.17
CA PRO A 177 22.62 -12.39 -10.96
C PRO A 177 22.31 -12.77 -9.50
N ASP A 178 22.77 -11.96 -8.55
CA ASP A 178 22.57 -12.07 -7.11
C ASP A 178 21.35 -11.28 -6.57
N GLY A 179 20.55 -10.65 -7.45
CA GLY A 179 19.26 -10.05 -7.11
C GLY A 179 19.33 -8.65 -6.49
N ILE A 180 20.41 -7.90 -6.74
CA ILE A 180 20.57 -6.52 -6.26
C ILE A 180 20.64 -5.53 -7.42
N THR A 181 20.20 -4.30 -7.16
CA THR A 181 20.32 -3.15 -8.07
C THR A 181 21.34 -2.18 -7.49
N LEU A 182 22.52 -2.06 -8.11
CA LEU A 182 23.58 -1.15 -7.65
C LEU A 182 23.38 0.25 -8.21
N GLY A 183 23.20 1.25 -7.34
CA GLY A 183 23.02 2.63 -7.74
C GLY A 183 21.65 2.94 -8.36
N SER A 184 21.29 4.23 -8.33
CA SER A 184 20.01 4.73 -8.87
C SER A 184 19.95 4.74 -10.38
N ALA A 185 21.10 4.70 -11.07
CA ALA A 185 21.18 4.72 -12.53
C ALA A 185 20.51 3.50 -13.20
N HIS A 186 20.29 2.41 -12.46
CA HIS A 186 19.60 1.21 -12.95
C HIS A 186 18.10 1.20 -12.63
N ILE A 187 17.57 2.26 -12.01
CA ILE A 187 16.14 2.39 -11.74
C ILE A 187 15.47 2.98 -12.98
N THR A 188 14.63 2.16 -13.61
CA THR A 188 14.05 2.42 -14.94
C THR A 188 12.56 2.79 -14.92
N GLY A 189 11.96 2.85 -13.73
CA GLY A 189 10.55 3.19 -13.55
C GLY A 189 10.03 2.83 -12.15
N PRO A 190 8.74 3.02 -11.88
CA PRO A 190 8.14 2.65 -10.60
C PRO A 190 8.25 1.13 -10.32
N GLY A 191 8.74 0.75 -9.14
CA GLY A 191 9.03 -0.65 -8.79
C GLY A 191 8.09 -1.28 -7.76
N HIS A 192 8.00 -0.76 -6.55
CA HIS A 192 7.20 -1.31 -5.45
C HIS A 192 6.44 -0.22 -4.69
N ALA A 193 5.42 -0.62 -3.92
CA ALA A 193 4.68 0.29 -3.03
C ALA A 193 4.13 1.55 -3.71
N VAL A 194 3.76 1.41 -4.99
CA VAL A 194 3.31 2.52 -5.82
C VAL A 194 2.10 3.21 -5.17
N ARG A 195 2.19 4.53 -5.07
CA ARG A 195 1.13 5.47 -4.77
C ARG A 195 0.79 6.21 -6.05
N VAL A 196 -0.48 6.50 -6.24
CA VAL A 196 -0.97 7.17 -7.44
C VAL A 196 -1.57 8.52 -7.08
N PHE A 197 -1.23 9.52 -7.88
CA PHE A 197 -1.98 10.76 -7.98
C PHE A 197 -2.30 10.98 -9.46
N VAL A 198 -3.55 11.31 -9.76
CA VAL A 198 -4.03 11.47 -11.13
C VAL A 198 -4.47 12.91 -11.32
N ALA A 199 -3.94 13.57 -12.34
CA ALA A 199 -4.31 14.93 -12.72
C ALA A 199 -3.82 15.20 -14.16
N ASP A 200 -4.46 16.13 -14.84
CA ASP A 200 -3.91 16.76 -16.04
C ASP A 200 -2.81 17.74 -15.60
N VAL A 201 -1.55 17.28 -15.63
CA VAL A 201 -0.40 18.08 -15.12
C VAL A 201 0.30 18.90 -16.18
N ASP A 202 0.06 18.63 -17.47
CA ASP A 202 0.56 19.47 -18.56
C ASP A 202 -0.54 20.25 -19.31
N GLU A 203 -1.76 20.26 -18.78
CA GLU A 203 -2.92 21.03 -19.24
C GLU A 203 -3.34 20.67 -20.68
N ASP A 204 -3.15 19.40 -21.08
CA ASP A 204 -3.49 18.91 -22.41
C ASP A 204 -4.93 18.36 -22.52
N GLY A 205 -5.67 18.37 -21.40
CA GLY A 205 -7.03 17.88 -21.28
C GLY A 205 -7.12 16.38 -21.03
N LYS A 206 -6.00 15.67 -20.81
CA LYS A 206 -5.95 14.26 -20.47
C LYS A 206 -5.37 14.05 -19.08
N LEU A 207 -5.81 12.97 -18.43
CA LEU A 207 -5.33 12.65 -17.10
C LEU A 207 -3.99 11.90 -17.16
N ASP A 208 -2.99 12.44 -16.49
CA ASP A 208 -1.69 11.80 -16.32
C ASP A 208 -1.58 11.09 -14.97
N LEU A 209 -0.54 10.25 -14.85
CA LEU A 209 -0.20 9.57 -13.61
C LEU A 209 1.09 10.12 -13.01
N LEU A 210 1.00 10.65 -11.80
CA LEU A 210 2.14 10.93 -10.93
C LEU A 210 2.28 9.78 -9.92
N LEU A 211 3.32 8.98 -10.08
CA LEU A 211 3.53 7.76 -9.30
C LEU A 211 4.69 7.93 -8.33
N GLY A 212 4.42 7.78 -7.04
CA GLY A 212 5.47 7.65 -6.03
C GLY A 212 5.74 6.17 -5.76
N ASP A 213 7.00 5.75 -5.72
CA ASP A 213 7.35 4.36 -5.43
C ASP A 213 8.29 4.20 -4.24
N SER A 214 8.60 2.95 -3.91
CA SER A 214 9.66 2.60 -2.98
C SER A 214 10.56 1.56 -3.61
N VAL A 215 11.87 1.78 -3.53
CA VAL A 215 12.86 0.85 -4.06
C VAL A 215 14.07 0.77 -3.15
N THR A 216 14.70 -0.39 -3.11
CA THR A 216 15.97 -0.58 -2.41
C THR A 216 17.11 -0.42 -3.40
N ILE A 217 18.01 0.50 -3.11
CA ILE A 217 19.22 0.72 -3.91
C ILE A 217 20.42 0.26 -3.09
N TYR A 218 21.36 -0.37 -3.78
CA TYR A 218 22.60 -0.85 -3.18
C TYR A 218 23.77 0.04 -3.58
N ALA A 219 24.71 0.25 -2.66
CA ALA A 219 25.96 0.93 -2.97
C ALA A 219 27.16 0.07 -2.58
N PRO A 220 28.24 0.02 -3.39
CA PRO A 220 29.46 -0.68 -3.02
C PRO A 220 30.03 -0.18 -1.69
N ALA A 221 30.51 -1.11 -0.85
CA ALA A 221 31.28 -0.72 0.32
C ALA A 221 32.55 0.04 -0.09
N LYS A 222 33.04 0.92 0.79
CA LYS A 222 34.20 1.78 0.52
C LYS A 222 35.37 0.99 -0.05
N GLY A 223 35.85 1.40 -1.22
CA GLY A 223 37.00 0.79 -1.92
C GLY A 223 36.66 -0.43 -2.79
N LEU A 224 35.37 -0.77 -2.97
CA LEU A 224 34.93 -1.81 -3.90
C LEU A 224 34.35 -1.21 -5.17
N THR A 225 34.65 -1.84 -6.30
CA THR A 225 33.97 -1.60 -7.58
C THR A 225 32.67 -2.41 -7.63
N GLU A 226 31.73 -2.05 -8.51
CA GLU A 226 30.50 -2.82 -8.72
C GLU A 226 30.78 -4.27 -9.13
N ALA A 227 31.76 -4.49 -10.02
CA ALA A 227 32.19 -5.84 -10.40
C ALA A 227 32.68 -6.67 -9.19
N ALA A 228 33.45 -6.05 -8.29
CA ALA A 228 33.91 -6.72 -7.07
C ALA A 228 32.76 -7.01 -6.10
N VAL A 229 31.74 -6.16 -6.04
CA VAL A 229 30.52 -6.39 -5.27
C VAL A 229 29.78 -7.60 -5.83
N HIS A 230 29.52 -7.65 -7.13
CA HIS A 230 28.82 -8.78 -7.76
C HIS A 230 29.51 -10.11 -7.48
N GLU A 231 30.83 -10.19 -7.66
CA GLU A 231 31.58 -11.42 -7.38
C GLU A 231 31.48 -11.86 -5.91
N ARG A 232 31.62 -10.93 -4.97
CA ARG A 232 31.50 -11.23 -3.53
C ARG A 232 30.07 -11.62 -3.16
N MET A 233 29.08 -10.97 -3.76
CA MET A 233 27.67 -11.24 -3.52
C MET A 233 27.23 -12.61 -4.03
N LYS A 234 27.78 -13.14 -5.14
CA LYS A 234 27.50 -14.52 -5.59
C LYS A 234 27.76 -15.55 -4.48
N SER A 235 28.93 -15.46 -3.86
CA SER A 235 29.34 -16.37 -2.78
C SER A 235 28.53 -16.13 -1.51
N TRP A 236 28.26 -14.87 -1.18
CA TRP A 236 27.42 -14.50 -0.05
C TRP A 236 25.98 -15.04 -0.20
N SER A 237 25.36 -14.86 -1.37
CA SER A 237 23.97 -15.26 -1.66
C SER A 237 23.80 -16.78 -1.60
N LYS A 238 24.74 -17.54 -2.16
CA LYS A 238 24.73 -19.01 -2.06
C LYS A 238 24.71 -19.49 -0.61
N LYS A 239 25.52 -18.86 0.26
CA LYS A 239 25.55 -19.18 1.69
C LYS A 239 24.27 -18.73 2.40
N GLN A 240 23.72 -17.56 2.04
CA GLN A 240 22.46 -17.07 2.59
C GLN A 240 21.29 -17.99 2.25
N GLU A 241 21.23 -18.51 1.02
CA GLU A 241 20.22 -19.48 0.59
C GLU A 241 20.32 -20.78 1.40
N ALA A 242 21.54 -21.32 1.58
CA ALA A 242 21.77 -22.52 2.38
C ALA A 242 21.33 -22.33 3.85
N LEU A 243 21.67 -21.18 4.46
CA LEU A 243 21.22 -20.83 5.80
C LEU A 243 19.70 -20.67 5.88
N GLY A 244 19.06 -20.13 4.83
CA GLY A 244 17.60 -20.03 4.74
C GLY A 244 16.92 -21.40 4.70
N LYS A 245 17.49 -22.36 3.96
CA LYS A 245 17.02 -23.76 3.94
C LYS A 245 17.16 -24.40 5.32
N GLU A 246 18.28 -24.20 6.02
CA GLU A 246 18.48 -24.70 7.39
C GLU A 246 17.49 -24.07 8.39
N MET A 247 17.27 -22.75 8.31
CA MET A 247 16.28 -22.06 9.14
C MET A 247 14.87 -22.64 8.94
N ALA A 248 14.46 -22.89 7.69
CA ALA A 248 13.18 -23.52 7.39
C ALA A 248 13.09 -24.97 7.93
N GLN A 249 14.18 -25.73 7.87
CA GLN A 249 14.23 -27.08 8.47
C GLN A 249 14.17 -27.04 10.00
N ALA A 250 14.90 -26.13 10.64
CA ALA A 250 14.86 -25.93 12.09
C ALA A 250 13.45 -25.52 12.57
N GLN A 251 12.77 -24.64 11.83
CA GLN A 251 11.39 -24.27 12.15
C GLN A 251 10.44 -25.46 12.11
N ARG A 252 10.61 -26.36 11.13
CA ARG A 252 9.82 -27.60 11.01
C ARG A 252 10.09 -28.59 12.15
N SER A 253 11.29 -28.61 12.72
CA SER A 253 11.61 -29.53 13.83
C SER A 253 11.02 -29.09 15.17
N LYS A 254 10.53 -27.84 15.29
CA LYS A 254 10.03 -27.23 16.55
C LYS A 254 11.04 -27.27 17.70
N ASP A 255 12.33 -27.44 17.39
CA ASP A 255 13.43 -27.45 18.35
C ASP A 255 13.89 -26.00 18.61
N ASN A 256 13.46 -25.44 19.74
CA ASN A 256 13.73 -24.04 20.09
C ASN A 256 15.23 -23.68 20.08
N PRO A 257 16.13 -24.47 20.70
CA PRO A 257 17.58 -24.29 20.55
C PRO A 257 18.06 -24.25 19.09
N ARG A 258 17.64 -25.22 18.25
CA ARG A 258 18.04 -25.27 16.84
C ARG A 258 17.53 -24.05 16.07
N ILE A 259 16.28 -23.65 16.29
CA ILE A 259 15.66 -22.46 15.68
C ILE A 259 16.47 -21.20 16.04
N ARG A 260 16.79 -20.99 17.32
CA ARG A 260 17.58 -19.84 17.77
C ARG A 260 18.98 -19.82 17.15
N SER A 261 19.63 -20.97 17.07
CA SER A 261 20.95 -21.11 16.44
C SER A 261 20.91 -20.77 14.95
N ALA A 262 19.97 -21.37 14.21
CA ALA A 262 19.78 -21.11 12.79
C ALA A 262 19.42 -19.63 12.51
N GLN A 263 18.52 -19.04 13.30
CA GLN A 263 18.17 -17.62 13.21
C GLN A 263 19.38 -16.71 13.46
N LYS A 264 20.22 -17.03 14.47
CA LYS A 264 21.43 -16.27 14.76
C LYS A 264 22.42 -16.34 13.60
N ALA A 265 22.66 -17.54 13.05
CA ALA A 265 23.56 -17.73 11.92
C ALA A 265 23.08 -17.00 10.66
N TYR A 266 21.79 -17.13 10.33
CA TYR A 266 21.14 -16.45 9.21
C TYR A 266 21.26 -14.93 9.35
N SER A 267 20.94 -14.38 10.53
CA SER A 267 20.97 -12.93 10.77
C SER A 267 22.40 -12.37 10.78
N ALA A 268 23.37 -13.13 11.30
CA ALA A 268 24.77 -12.74 11.31
C ALA A 268 25.36 -12.70 9.88
N HIS A 269 25.07 -13.72 9.06
CA HIS A 269 25.49 -13.73 7.65
C HIS A 269 24.78 -12.64 6.85
N TRP A 270 23.49 -12.38 7.13
CA TRP A 270 22.76 -11.25 6.54
C TRP A 270 23.48 -9.92 6.77
N LYS A 271 23.81 -9.60 8.04
CA LYS A 271 24.53 -8.37 8.42
C LYS A 271 25.94 -8.28 7.82
N ALA A 272 26.63 -9.41 7.65
CA ALA A 272 27.97 -9.42 7.08
C ALA A 272 28.03 -8.87 5.64
N ARG A 273 26.87 -8.81 4.94
CA ARG A 273 26.73 -8.16 3.63
C ARG A 273 27.15 -6.69 3.65
N GLU A 274 27.01 -5.99 4.76
CA GLU A 274 27.38 -4.57 4.90
C GLU A 274 28.88 -4.31 4.60
N LYS A 275 29.72 -5.35 4.70
CA LYS A 275 31.14 -5.28 4.29
C LYS A 275 31.35 -5.35 2.77
N ILE A 276 30.30 -5.67 2.02
CA ILE A 276 30.27 -5.83 0.56
C ILE A 276 29.48 -4.65 -0.05
N CYS A 277 28.27 -4.39 0.44
CA CYS A 277 27.43 -3.29 0.00
C CYS A 277 26.51 -2.78 1.12
N SER A 278 26.20 -1.49 1.09
CA SER A 278 25.08 -0.92 1.87
C SER A 278 23.79 -1.03 1.06
N SER A 279 22.65 -0.87 1.74
CA SER A 279 21.34 -0.78 1.10
C SER A 279 20.53 0.33 1.73
N ASP A 280 19.96 1.18 0.89
CA ASP A 280 19.07 2.25 1.31
C ASP A 280 17.70 2.03 0.67
N MET A 281 16.65 2.11 1.50
CA MET A 281 15.28 2.14 1.01
C MET A 281 14.94 3.60 0.71
N THR A 282 14.69 3.89 -0.56
CA THR A 282 14.34 5.22 -1.06
C THR A 282 13.08 5.12 -1.92
N GLY A 283 12.73 6.21 -2.60
CA GLY A 283 11.62 6.28 -3.54
C GLY A 283 11.83 7.37 -4.56
N PHE A 284 11.21 7.22 -5.71
CA PHE A 284 11.20 8.20 -6.79
C PHE A 284 9.77 8.64 -7.06
N VAL A 285 9.65 9.80 -7.71
CA VAL A 285 8.39 10.27 -8.27
C VAL A 285 8.51 10.22 -9.80
N TRP A 286 7.56 9.56 -10.43
CA TRP A 286 7.52 9.31 -11.85
C TRP A 286 6.31 9.99 -12.47
N LEU A 287 6.53 10.73 -13.55
CA LEU A 287 5.44 11.28 -14.35
C LEU A 287 5.24 10.43 -15.60
N LEU A 288 4.06 9.81 -15.73
CA LEU A 288 3.64 9.06 -16.89
C LEU A 288 2.53 9.85 -17.57
N ARG A 289 2.87 10.45 -18.71
CA ARG A 289 1.93 11.25 -19.48
C ARG A 289 1.09 10.42 -20.42
N GLN A 290 -0.20 10.72 -20.49
CA GLN A 290 -1.06 10.22 -21.54
C GLN A 290 -0.69 10.93 -22.85
N LYS A 291 -0.76 10.21 -23.99
CA LYS A 291 -0.46 10.79 -25.31
C LYS A 291 -1.71 10.90 -26.17
#